data_AF-A0A961CH00-F1
#
_entry.id   AF-A0A961CH00-F1
#
_cell.length_a   1.000
_cell.length_b   1.000
_cell.length_c   1.000
_cell.angle_alpha   90.00
_cell.angle_beta   90.00
_cell.angle_gamma   90.00
#
_symmetry.space_group_name_H-M   'P 1'
#
loop_
_entity.id
_entity.type
_entity.pdbx_description
1 polymer ?
#
loop_
_entity_poly.entity_id
_entity_poly.type
_entity_poly.pdbx_seq_one_letter_code
_entity_poly.pdbx_strand_id
1 'polypeptide(L)'
;MAKTRVADIAADCGVSERTFFRYFTTKEQAALDPLVEWIDGIVSAIEDAPYTVPLFETATRLIDQGKDDAFPFGPEQVQAGILYYAYPEMQLAFSANMETFRSRVIDQVAARTGTQPH
;
A
#
# COMPACT_ATOMS: atom_id res chain seq x y z
N MET A 1 24.29 0.46 2.54
CA MET A 1 24.05 -0.65 1.60
C MET A 1 23.11 -1.63 2.27
N ALA A 2 21.84 -1.68 1.86
CA ALA A 2 20.87 -2.64 2.39
C ALA A 2 21.33 -4.06 2.05
N LYS A 3 21.92 -4.76 3.03
CA LYS A 3 22.62 -6.04 2.85
C LYS A 3 21.67 -7.23 2.63
N THR A 4 20.37 -7.06 2.86
CA THR A 4 19.36 -8.12 2.77
C THR A 4 19.10 -8.51 1.32
N ARG A 5 19.22 -9.81 1.02
CA ARG A 5 18.92 -10.46 -0.26
C ARG A 5 17.62 -11.26 -0.15
N VAL A 6 17.02 -11.59 -1.30
CA VAL A 6 15.85 -12.48 -1.36
C VAL A 6 16.12 -13.82 -0.68
N ALA A 7 17.33 -14.39 -0.88
CA ALA A 7 17.74 -15.61 -0.21
C ALA A 7 17.71 -15.50 1.33
N ASP A 8 18.09 -14.36 1.89
CA ASP A 8 18.05 -14.13 3.34
C ASP A 8 16.59 -14.10 3.83
N ILE A 9 15.70 -13.42 3.10
CA ILE A 9 14.27 -13.34 3.41
C ILE A 9 13.61 -14.73 3.32
N ALA A 10 13.88 -15.47 2.24
CA ALA A 10 13.32 -16.80 2.02
C ALA A 10 13.76 -17.77 3.13
N ALA A 11 15.03 -17.72 3.53
CA ALA A 11 15.56 -18.52 4.62
C ALA A 11 14.90 -18.17 5.96
N ASP A 12 14.74 -16.87 6.26
CA ASP A 12 14.10 -16.40 7.49
C ASP A 12 12.62 -16.82 7.59
N CYS A 13 11.90 -16.79 6.46
CA CYS A 13 10.52 -17.26 6.37
C CYS A 13 10.37 -18.79 6.24
N GLY A 14 11.47 -19.55 6.18
CA GLY A 14 11.44 -21.01 6.02
C GLY A 14 10.89 -21.49 4.67
N VAL A 15 11.04 -20.70 3.60
CA VAL A 15 10.56 -21.01 2.25
C VAL A 15 11.71 -21.01 1.23
N SER A 16 11.46 -21.57 0.04
CA SER A 16 12.43 -21.49 -1.07
C SER A 16 12.39 -20.13 -1.76
N GLU A 17 13.50 -19.71 -2.39
CA GLU A 17 13.49 -18.52 -3.27
C GLU A 17 12.44 -18.65 -4.39
N ARG A 18 12.22 -19.86 -4.92
CA ARG A 18 11.14 -20.12 -5.89
C ARG A 18 9.76 -19.81 -5.31
N THR A 19 9.53 -20.11 -4.03
CA THR A 19 8.30 -19.77 -3.32
C THR A 19 8.18 -18.28 -3.15
N PHE A 20 9.25 -17.58 -2.78
CA PHE A 20 9.27 -16.12 -2.71
C PHE A 20 8.91 -15.49 -4.07
N PHE A 21 9.59 -15.89 -5.15
CA PHE A 21 9.38 -15.36 -6.50
C PHE A 21 8.02 -15.69 -7.10
N ARG A 22 7.29 -16.65 -6.52
CA ARG A 22 5.89 -16.92 -6.90
C ARG A 22 4.94 -15.79 -6.45
N TYR A 23 5.25 -15.11 -5.35
CA TYR A 23 4.43 -14.03 -4.80
C TYR A 23 4.99 -12.64 -5.10
N PHE A 24 6.32 -12.51 -5.06
CA PHE A 24 7.00 -11.23 -5.17
C PHE A 24 8.08 -11.25 -6.24
N THR A 25 8.05 -10.29 -7.15
CA THR A 25 9.06 -10.15 -8.21
C THR A 25 10.37 -9.59 -7.66
N THR A 26 10.29 -8.75 -6.60
CA THR A 26 11.44 -8.15 -5.95
C THR A 26 11.28 -8.10 -4.42
N LYS A 27 12.38 -7.89 -3.70
CA LYS A 27 12.34 -7.70 -2.23
C LYS A 27 11.68 -6.38 -1.83
N GLU A 28 11.79 -5.36 -2.69
CA GLU A 28 11.14 -4.07 -2.50
C GLU A 28 9.62 -4.22 -2.61
N GLN A 29 9.13 -5.07 -3.53
CA GLN A 29 7.72 -5.41 -3.61
C GLN A 29 7.23 -6.08 -2.32
N ALA A 30 7.95 -7.08 -1.83
CA ALA A 30 7.62 -7.75 -0.58
C ALA A 30 7.62 -6.79 0.62
N ALA A 31 8.56 -5.83 0.66
CA ALA A 31 8.62 -4.82 1.71
C ALA A 31 7.44 -3.82 1.69
N LEU A 32 6.80 -3.64 0.53
CA LEU A 32 5.66 -2.74 0.36
C LEU A 32 4.31 -3.46 0.43
N ASP A 33 4.28 -4.80 0.52
CA ASP A 33 3.04 -5.58 0.56
C ASP A 33 2.08 -5.13 1.68
N PRO A 34 2.53 -4.86 2.92
CA PRO A 34 1.64 -4.35 3.96
C PRO A 34 1.04 -2.96 3.66
N LEU A 35 1.78 -2.12 2.91
CA LEU A 35 1.26 -0.82 2.47
C LEU A 35 0.17 -1.01 1.41
N VAL A 36 0.35 -1.97 0.51
CA VAL A 36 -0.66 -2.31 -0.51
C VAL A 36 -1.92 -2.84 0.15
N GLU A 37 -1.82 -3.77 1.10
CA GLU A 37 -2.97 -4.26 1.86
C GLU A 37 -3.72 -3.15 2.59
N TRP A 38 -2.98 -2.21 3.19
CA TRP A 38 -3.58 -1.05 3.85
C TRP A 38 -4.35 -0.15 2.88
N ILE A 39 -3.75 0.11 1.72
CA ILE A 39 -4.38 0.86 0.63
C ILE A 39 -5.65 0.16 0.13
N ASP A 40 -5.60 -1.16 -0.05
CA ASP A 40 -6.75 -1.96 -0.45
C ASP A 40 -7.89 -1.81 0.56
N GLY A 41 -7.58 -1.82 1.85
CA GLY A 41 -8.55 -1.56 2.92
C GLY A 41 -9.22 -0.19 2.80
N ILE A 42 -8.46 0.86 2.47
CA ILE A 42 -9.02 2.20 2.23
C ILE A 42 -9.98 2.19 1.03
N VAL A 43 -9.57 1.58 -0.09
CA VAL A 43 -10.40 1.55 -1.29
C VAL A 43 -11.69 0.78 -1.04
N SER A 44 -11.61 -0.41 -0.43
CA SER A 44 -12.80 -1.21 -0.09
C SER A 44 -13.74 -0.47 0.85
N ALA A 45 -13.22 0.26 1.82
CA ALA A 45 -14.08 1.03 2.71
C ALA A 45 -14.69 2.28 2.05
N ILE A 46 -14.04 2.85 1.02
CA ILE A 46 -14.66 3.88 0.16
C ILE A 46 -15.78 3.27 -0.69
N GLU A 47 -15.56 2.07 -1.21
CA GLU A 47 -16.55 1.29 -2.00
C GLU A 47 -17.80 0.97 -1.18
N ASP A 48 -17.61 0.52 0.06
CA ASP A 48 -18.70 0.12 0.95
C ASP A 48 -19.44 1.31 1.59
N ALA A 49 -18.88 2.51 1.51
CA ALA A 49 -19.46 3.67 2.19
C ALA A 49 -20.81 4.09 1.60
N PRO A 50 -21.83 4.39 2.44
CA PRO A 50 -23.11 4.88 1.96
C PRO A 50 -22.98 6.17 1.15
N TYR A 51 -23.64 6.25 0.00
CA TYR A 51 -23.64 7.43 -0.90
C TYR A 51 -24.11 8.74 -0.22
N THR A 52 -24.78 8.63 0.92
CA THR A 52 -25.21 9.78 1.73
C THR A 52 -24.08 10.44 2.51
N VAL A 53 -22.94 9.78 2.65
CA VAL A 53 -21.75 10.30 3.32
C VAL A 53 -20.81 10.92 2.26
N PRO A 54 -20.37 12.18 2.44
CA PRO A 54 -19.40 12.79 1.55
C PRO A 54 -18.13 11.92 1.41
N LEU A 55 -17.61 11.80 0.19
CA LEU A 55 -16.38 11.05 -0.10
C LEU A 55 -15.20 11.50 0.76
N PHE A 56 -15.03 12.81 0.89
CA PHE A 56 -13.96 13.38 1.70
C PHE A 56 -14.10 12.99 3.18
N GLU A 57 -15.32 12.96 3.71
CA GLU A 57 -15.58 12.54 5.09
C GLU A 57 -15.33 11.05 5.28
N THR A 58 -15.71 10.23 4.29
CA THR A 58 -15.41 8.79 4.27
C THR A 58 -13.91 8.54 4.30
N ALA A 59 -13.15 9.19 3.41
CA ALA A 59 -11.70 9.05 3.33
C ALA A 59 -10.99 9.54 4.61
N THR A 60 -11.43 10.68 5.16
CA THR A 60 -10.83 11.24 6.38
C THR A 60 -11.10 10.34 7.59
N ARG A 61 -12.32 9.80 7.72
CA ARG A 61 -12.65 8.86 8.81
C ARG A 61 -11.86 7.56 8.71
N LEU A 62 -11.55 7.07 7.51
CA LEU A 62 -10.71 5.88 7.33
C LEU A 62 -9.25 6.15 7.65
N ILE A 63 -8.75 7.34 7.32
CA ILE A 63 -7.42 7.77 7.76
C ILE A 63 -7.39 7.89 9.29
N ASP A 64 -8.46 8.38 9.92
CA ASP A 64 -8.53 8.54 11.37
C ASP A 64 -8.75 7.21 12.12
N GLN A 65 -9.58 6.29 11.60
CA GLN A 65 -9.68 4.91 12.09
C GLN A 65 -8.38 4.15 11.87
N GLY A 66 -7.68 4.47 10.77
CA GLY A 66 -6.29 4.11 10.55
C GLY A 66 -5.41 4.60 11.70
N LYS A 67 -5.51 5.84 12.16
CA LYS A 67 -4.63 6.31 13.25
C LYS A 67 -4.84 5.58 14.58
N ASP A 68 -6.02 5.02 14.82
CA ASP A 68 -6.35 4.36 16.09
C ASP A 68 -5.94 2.87 16.14
N ASP A 69 -5.74 2.17 15.00
CA ASP A 69 -5.23 0.77 14.94
C ASP A 69 -4.52 0.36 13.63
N ALA A 70 -4.43 1.23 12.61
CA ALA A 70 -4.06 0.88 11.23
C ALA A 70 -3.40 2.03 10.42
N PHE A 71 -2.52 2.85 11.00
CA PHE A 71 -1.65 3.75 10.24
C PHE A 71 -0.27 3.10 10.39
N PRO A 72 0.34 2.58 9.33
CA PRO A 72 1.50 1.72 9.45
C PRO A 72 2.72 2.62 9.70
N PHE A 73 2.82 3.24 10.87
CA PHE A 73 3.93 4.08 11.33
C PHE A 73 4.28 3.78 12.80
N GLY A 74 4.30 2.50 13.16
CA GLY A 74 5.06 2.00 14.31
C GLY A 74 6.58 1.95 14.03
N PRO A 75 7.41 1.48 14.96
CA PRO A 75 8.88 1.50 14.84
C PRO A 75 9.41 0.82 13.56
N GLU A 76 8.80 -0.30 13.16
CA GLU A 76 9.12 -1.02 11.91
C GLU A 76 8.81 -0.20 10.66
N GLN A 77 7.84 0.70 10.74
CA GLN A 77 7.44 1.51 9.59
C GLN A 77 8.06 2.91 9.57
N VAL A 78 8.59 3.42 10.69
CA VAL A 78 9.64 4.45 10.65
C VAL A 78 10.83 3.92 9.83
N GLN A 79 11.14 2.64 9.96
CA GLN A 79 12.13 1.97 9.11
C GLN A 79 11.69 1.91 7.64
N ALA A 80 10.42 1.61 7.35
CA ALA A 80 9.87 1.68 5.99
C ALA A 80 9.91 3.10 5.38
N GLY A 81 9.60 4.13 6.16
CA GLY A 81 9.74 5.54 5.76
C GLY A 81 11.20 5.94 5.54
N ILE A 82 12.12 5.48 6.39
CA ILE A 82 13.56 5.64 6.18
C ILE A 82 14.00 4.91 4.91
N LEU A 83 13.53 3.69 4.64
CA LEU A 83 13.83 2.94 3.43
C LEU A 83 13.33 3.68 2.18
N TYR A 84 12.13 4.26 2.23
CA TYR A 84 11.58 5.11 1.16
C TYR A 84 12.47 6.31 0.85
N TYR A 85 12.95 7.03 1.87
CA TYR A 85 13.83 8.18 1.66
C TYR A 85 15.27 7.79 1.32
N ALA A 86 15.74 6.61 1.74
CA ALA A 86 17.13 6.20 1.60
C ALA A 86 17.46 5.48 0.28
N TYR A 87 16.47 4.87 -0.40
CA TYR A 87 16.73 3.99 -1.54
C TYR A 87 15.84 4.32 -2.77
N PRO A 88 16.42 4.73 -3.92
CA PRO A 88 15.66 5.07 -5.13
C PRO A 88 14.76 3.94 -5.67
N GLU A 89 15.19 2.69 -5.55
CA GLU A 89 14.41 1.52 -5.95
C GLU A 89 13.09 1.38 -5.17
N MET A 90 13.09 1.78 -3.89
CA MET A 90 11.87 1.82 -3.06
C MET A 90 10.95 2.95 -3.50
N GLN A 91 11.48 4.10 -3.91
CA GLN A 91 10.68 5.22 -4.41
C GLN A 91 9.97 4.86 -5.72
N LEU A 92 10.64 4.13 -6.62
CA LEU A 92 10.04 3.64 -7.86
C LEU A 92 8.91 2.65 -7.59
N ALA A 93 9.15 1.65 -6.74
CA ALA A 93 8.13 0.67 -6.37
C ALA A 93 6.95 1.33 -5.64
N PHE A 94 7.21 2.28 -4.74
CA PHE A 94 6.17 3.07 -4.07
C PHE A 94 5.35 3.91 -5.05
N SER A 95 6.01 4.58 -6.00
CA SER A 95 5.33 5.42 -7.00
C SER A 95 4.39 4.60 -7.87
N ALA A 96 4.79 3.38 -8.29
CA ALA A 96 3.94 2.48 -9.05
C ALA A 96 2.69 2.03 -8.26
N ASN A 97 2.86 1.76 -6.96
CA ASN A 97 1.75 1.43 -6.06
C ASN A 97 0.82 2.63 -5.84
N MET A 98 1.37 3.85 -5.69
CA MET A 98 0.54 5.06 -5.55
C MET A 98 -0.23 5.40 -6.81
N GLU A 99 0.34 5.16 -7.99
CA GLU A 99 -0.37 5.37 -9.25
C GLU A 99 -1.57 4.42 -9.37
N THR A 100 -1.38 3.16 -8.98
CA THR A 100 -2.46 2.16 -8.95
C THR A 100 -3.55 2.57 -7.96
N PHE A 101 -3.17 3.00 -6.76
CA PHE A 101 -4.11 3.53 -5.77
C PHE A 101 -4.88 4.74 -6.30
N ARG A 102 -4.17 5.71 -6.88
CA ARG A 102 -4.75 6.93 -7.45
C ARG A 102 -5.80 6.58 -8.51
N SER A 103 -5.48 5.68 -9.43
CA SER A 103 -6.42 5.23 -10.46
C SER A 103 -7.71 4.69 -9.85
N ARG A 104 -7.60 3.79 -8.86
CA ARG A 104 -8.77 3.19 -8.20
C ARG A 104 -9.64 4.22 -7.47
N VAL A 105 -9.02 5.19 -6.81
CA VAL A 105 -9.76 6.29 -6.16
C VAL A 105 -10.48 7.15 -7.20
N ILE A 106 -9.82 7.49 -8.32
CA ILE A 106 -10.44 8.25 -9.41
C ILE A 106 -11.66 7.51 -9.96
N ASP A 107 -11.52 6.20 -10.23
CA ASP A 107 -12.62 5.37 -10.74
C ASP A 107 -13.81 5.37 -9.77
N GLN A 108 -13.54 5.28 -8.46
CA GLN A 108 -14.60 5.34 -7.46
C GLN A 108 -15.27 6.73 -7.37
N VAL A 109 -14.49 7.81 -7.43
CA VAL A 109 -15.05 9.17 -7.46
C VAL A 109 -15.90 9.39 -8.70
N ALA A 110 -15.43 8.93 -9.86
CA ALA A 110 -16.15 8.98 -11.13
C ALA A 110 -17.49 8.24 -11.04
N ALA A 111 -17.48 6.98 -10.56
CA ALA A 111 -18.68 6.18 -10.35
C ALA A 111 -19.69 6.85 -9.41
N ARG A 112 -19.22 7.50 -8.33
CA ARG A 112 -20.08 8.13 -7.31
C ARG A 112 -20.69 9.46 -7.77
N THR A 113 -19.98 10.20 -8.61
CA THR A 113 -20.38 11.54 -9.07
C THR A 113 -21.07 11.54 -10.44
N GLY A 114 -21.05 10.41 -11.15
CA GLY A 114 -21.53 10.32 -12.53
C GLY A 114 -20.62 11.05 -13.54
N THR A 115 -19.41 11.40 -13.14
CA THR A 115 -18.41 12.05 -14.00
C THR A 115 -17.57 10.98 -14.67
N GLN A 116 -17.24 11.09 -15.97
CA GLN A 116 -16.34 10.12 -16.60
C GLN A 116 -14.88 10.35 -16.15
N PRO A 117 -14.11 9.28 -15.86
CA PRO A 117 -12.67 9.40 -15.59
C PRO A 117 -11.96 9.91 -16.86
N HIS A 118 -11.03 10.85 -16.70
CA HIS A 118 -10.30 11.50 -17.80
C HIS A 118 -8.97 10.80 -18.07
#